data_AF-T1G719-F1
#
_entry.id   AF-T1G719-F1
#
_cell.length_a   1.000
_cell.length_b   1.000
_cell.length_c   1.000
_cell.angle_alpha   90.00
_cell.angle_beta   90.00
_cell.angle_gamma   90.00
#
_symmetry.space_group_name_H-M   'P 1'
#
loop_
_entity.id
_entity.type
_entity.pdbx_description
1 polymer ?
#
loop_
_entity_poly.entity_id
_entity_poly.type
_entity_poly.pdbx_seq_one_letter_code
_entity_poly.pdbx_strand_id
1 'polypeptide(L)'
;MTSEGLAVDWVNHKLYWVESYLDQIEVSNFWGKERLTVISGEMKNPRGIVLYPRLGYMFWTDWDPKYPRIERASMSGDNRVVIFNVSKVVGAGWPNGIAIDHELVRLYWIDAKSDSIHTITFDGGDEREILRGYEYLSHPFSITIIDHQMIWTDWKTNSIYMVG
;
A
#
# COMPACT_ATOMS: atom_id res chain seq x y z
N MET A 1 -19.15 2.08 5.20
CA MET A 1 -17.81 1.98 5.81
C MET A 1 -17.22 0.69 5.32
N THR A 2 -16.43 0.78 4.26
CA THR A 2 -15.67 -0.36 3.77
C THR A 2 -14.24 0.10 3.89
N SER A 3 -13.61 -0.27 5.01
CA SER A 3 -12.17 -0.07 5.17
C SER A 3 -11.48 -1.05 4.25
N GLU A 4 -10.77 -0.55 3.24
CA GLU A 4 -10.05 -1.39 2.28
C GLU A 4 -8.64 -1.74 2.76
N GLY A 5 -8.08 -0.99 3.72
CA GLY A 5 -6.76 -1.23 4.31
C GLY A 5 -6.65 -0.76 5.76
N LEU A 6 -5.95 -1.54 6.58
CA LEU A 6 -5.66 -1.30 8.00
C LEU A 6 -4.17 -1.57 8.25
N ALA A 7 -3.52 -0.70 9.02
CA ALA A 7 -2.16 -0.88 9.48
C ALA A 7 -2.05 -0.60 10.99
N VAL A 8 -1.13 -1.29 11.64
CA VAL A 8 -0.95 -1.26 13.10
C VAL A 8 0.38 -0.60 13.44
N ASP A 9 0.33 0.44 14.26
CA ASP A 9 1.49 0.96 14.96
C ASP A 9 1.59 0.26 16.31
N TRP A 10 2.42 -0.79 16.37
CA TRP A 10 2.63 -1.56 17.60
C TRP A 10 3.52 -0.84 18.62
N VAL A 11 4.24 0.21 18.20
CA VAL A 11 5.12 0.99 19.08
C VAL A 11 4.29 1.97 19.90
N ASN A 12 3.30 2.63 19.27
CA ASN A 12 2.47 3.64 19.93
C ASN A 12 1.02 3.19 20.20
N HIS A 13 0.70 1.92 19.95
CA HIS A 13 -0.63 1.34 20.16
C HIS A 13 -1.75 2.05 19.39
N LYS A 14 -1.50 2.34 18.11
CA LYS A 14 -2.46 3.01 17.21
C LYS A 14 -2.84 2.15 16.01
N LEU A 15 -4.08 2.31 15.56
CA LEU A 15 -4.61 1.73 14.33
C LEU A 15 -4.76 2.84 13.30
N TYR A 16 -4.28 2.60 12.09
CA TYR A 16 -4.45 3.48 10.93
C TYR A 16 -5.28 2.75 9.89
N TRP A 17 -6.29 3.39 9.31
CA TRP A 17 -7.08 2.76 8.25
C TRP A 17 -7.44 3.73 7.15
N VAL A 18 -7.65 3.17 5.98
CA VAL A 18 -8.18 3.86 4.82
C VAL A 18 -9.70 3.82 4.86
N GLU A 19 -10.34 4.97 4.67
CA GLU A 19 -11.77 5.10 4.37
C GLU A 19 -11.92 5.65 2.95
N SER A 20 -12.00 4.72 1.99
CA SER A 20 -11.93 5.04 0.56
C SER A 20 -13.11 5.90 0.09
N TYR A 21 -14.31 5.76 0.69
CA TYR A 21 -15.46 6.59 0.32
C TYR A 21 -15.32 8.06 0.71
N LEU A 22 -14.52 8.33 1.75
CA LEU A 22 -14.31 9.68 2.26
C LEU A 22 -13.01 10.29 1.75
N ASP A 23 -12.25 9.58 0.92
CA ASP A 23 -10.91 9.97 0.49
C ASP A 23 -10.03 10.34 1.68
N GLN A 24 -9.99 9.47 2.71
CA GLN A 24 -9.31 9.74 3.99
C GLN A 24 -8.48 8.57 4.51
N ILE A 25 -7.45 8.93 5.29
CA ILE A 25 -6.75 8.03 6.20
C ILE A 25 -7.01 8.55 7.60
N GLU A 26 -7.39 7.64 8.48
CA GLU A 26 -7.72 7.94 9.86
C GLU A 26 -6.89 7.11 10.83
N VAL A 27 -6.82 7.59 12.07
CA VAL A 27 -6.11 6.95 13.16
C VAL A 27 -6.96 6.91 14.42
N SER A 28 -6.80 5.88 15.24
CA SER A 28 -7.30 5.81 16.61
C SER A 28 -6.35 4.98 17.48
N ASN A 29 -6.54 5.00 18.80
CA ASN A 29 -5.89 4.01 19.65
C ASN A 29 -6.57 2.62 19.50
N PHE A 30 -5.97 1.58 20.07
CA PHE A 30 -6.48 0.20 19.97
C PHE A 30 -7.90 -0.01 20.51
N TRP A 31 -8.42 0.92 21.32
CA TRP A 31 -9.78 0.90 21.85
C TRP A 31 -10.78 1.68 21.00
N GLY A 32 -10.37 2.16 19.82
CA GLY A 32 -11.19 2.97 18.92
C GLY A 32 -11.47 4.39 19.43
N LYS A 33 -10.75 4.86 20.44
CA LYS A 33 -10.86 6.23 20.97
C LYS A 33 -9.84 7.14 20.28
N GLU A 34 -10.01 8.45 20.46
CA GLU A 34 -9.11 9.48 19.91
C GLU A 34 -9.01 9.39 18.39
N ARG A 35 -10.16 9.12 17.74
CA ARG A 35 -10.29 9.02 16.29
C ARG A 35 -10.01 10.37 15.64
N LEU A 36 -9.07 10.40 14.70
CA LEU A 36 -8.65 11.60 13.98
C LEU A 36 -8.42 11.28 12.50
N THR A 37 -8.78 12.21 11.62
CA THR A 37 -8.37 12.17 10.21
C THR A 37 -6.94 12.71 10.10
N VAL A 38 -6.01 11.90 9.59
CA VAL A 38 -4.58 12.28 9.43
C VAL A 38 -4.23 12.68 8.00
N ILE A 39 -4.92 12.12 7.00
CA ILE A 39 -4.83 12.58 5.60
C ILE A 39 -6.24 12.72 5.06
N SER A 40 -6.48 13.79 4.32
CA SER A 40 -7.75 14.05 3.63
C SER A 40 -7.52 14.81 2.34
N GLY A 41 -8.39 14.57 1.37
CA GLY A 41 -8.38 15.33 0.12
C GLY A 41 -7.22 14.97 -0.79
N GLU A 42 -7.22 15.49 -2.02
CA GLU A 42 -6.21 15.20 -3.04
C GLU A 42 -5.92 13.70 -3.19
N MET A 43 -6.93 12.86 -3.00
CA MET A 43 -6.97 11.42 -3.31
C MET A 43 -8.41 11.04 -3.67
N LYS A 44 -8.58 9.92 -4.37
CA LYS A 44 -9.89 9.56 -4.93
C LYS A 44 -10.34 8.14 -4.63
N ASN A 45 -9.38 7.23 -4.52
CA ASN A 45 -9.63 5.87 -4.11
C ASN A 45 -8.39 5.31 -3.40
N PRO A 46 -8.06 5.82 -2.20
CA PRO A 46 -7.00 5.21 -1.40
C PRO A 46 -7.39 3.77 -1.07
N ARG A 47 -6.42 2.86 -0.98
CA ARG A 47 -6.69 1.42 -0.75
C ARG A 47 -5.73 0.78 0.23
N GLY A 48 -4.52 0.41 -0.22
CA GLY A 48 -3.53 -0.23 0.63
C GLY A 48 -2.83 0.78 1.53
N ILE A 49 -2.50 0.39 2.76
CA ILE A 49 -1.72 1.21 3.70
C ILE A 49 -0.72 0.36 4.48
N VAL A 50 0.50 0.86 4.66
CA VAL A 50 1.54 0.28 5.52
C VAL A 50 2.26 1.36 6.31
N LEU A 51 2.82 0.97 7.46
CA LEU A 51 3.53 1.86 8.37
C LEU A 51 4.99 1.42 8.52
N TYR A 52 5.87 2.40 8.73
CA TYR A 52 7.24 2.18 9.17
C TYR A 52 7.51 2.99 10.46
N PRO A 53 7.11 2.47 11.63
CA PRO A 53 7.18 3.21 12.89
C PRO A 53 8.59 3.68 13.27
N ARG A 54 9.64 2.95 12.85
CA ARG A 54 11.04 3.30 13.14
C ARG A 54 11.46 4.67 12.59
N LEU A 55 10.88 5.11 11.47
CA LEU A 55 11.11 6.45 10.91
C LEU A 55 9.85 7.32 10.93
N GLY A 56 8.76 6.82 11.53
CA GLY A 56 7.49 7.54 11.58
C GLY A 56 6.87 7.79 10.22
N TYR A 57 7.03 6.88 9.25
CA TYR A 57 6.41 7.00 7.92
C TYR A 57 5.16 6.15 7.76
N MET A 58 4.23 6.64 6.96
CA MET A 58 3.13 5.86 6.40
C MET A 58 3.14 5.96 4.89
N PHE A 59 2.72 4.88 4.25
CA PHE A 59 2.64 4.76 2.80
C PHE A 59 1.28 4.20 2.41
N TRP A 60 0.73 4.68 1.30
CA TRP A 60 -0.53 4.16 0.79
C TRP A 60 -0.58 4.18 -0.73
N THR A 61 -1.49 3.38 -1.27
CA THR A 61 -1.83 3.39 -2.70
C THR A 61 -3.12 4.17 -2.93
N ASP A 62 -3.18 4.88 -4.06
CA ASP A 62 -4.39 5.56 -4.54
C ASP A 62 -4.59 5.21 -6.02
N TRP A 63 -5.75 4.63 -6.35
CA TRP A 63 -6.11 4.29 -7.74
C TRP A 63 -6.99 5.38 -8.35
N ASP A 64 -6.63 6.65 -8.18
CA ASP A 64 -7.28 7.76 -8.88
C ASP A 64 -7.30 7.45 -10.40
N PRO A 65 -8.48 7.43 -11.06
CA PRO A 65 -8.57 7.12 -12.48
C PRO A 65 -7.73 8.01 -13.40
N LYS A 66 -7.37 9.22 -12.94
CA LYS A 66 -6.55 10.18 -13.69
C LYS A 66 -5.08 10.14 -13.29
N TYR A 67 -4.77 9.79 -12.05
CA TYR A 67 -3.40 9.87 -11.51
C TYR A 67 -3.12 8.80 -10.44
N PRO A 68 -3.10 7.51 -10.81
CA PRO A 68 -2.84 6.43 -9.88
C PRO A 68 -1.41 6.52 -9.34
N ARG A 69 -1.23 6.33 -8.04
CA ARG A 69 0.03 6.67 -7.37
C ARG A 69 0.24 5.94 -6.05
N ILE A 70 1.49 6.00 -5.59
CA ILE A 70 1.89 5.63 -4.24
C ILE A 70 2.39 6.90 -3.56
N GLU A 71 1.91 7.12 -2.34
CA GLU A 71 2.22 8.31 -1.56
C GLU A 71 2.86 7.94 -0.23
N ARG A 72 3.57 8.91 0.34
CA ARG A 72 4.18 8.83 1.65
C ARG A 72 3.87 10.10 2.43
N ALA A 73 3.67 9.95 3.73
CA ALA A 73 3.69 11.06 4.68
C ALA A 73 4.34 10.59 5.99
N SER A 74 4.60 11.51 6.90
CA SER A 74 4.82 11.14 8.29
C SER A 74 3.53 10.56 8.89
N MET A 75 3.63 9.75 9.95
CA MET A 75 2.47 9.16 10.65
C MET A 75 1.59 10.19 11.38
N SER A 76 2.02 11.46 11.45
CA SER A 76 1.20 12.60 11.88
C SER A 76 0.45 13.29 10.74
N GLY A 77 0.70 12.91 9.48
CA GLY A 77 0.10 13.51 8.29
C GLY A 77 0.96 14.57 7.60
N ASP A 78 2.07 14.98 8.20
CA ASP A 78 2.95 16.01 7.66
C ASP A 78 3.81 15.50 6.50
N ASN A 79 4.27 16.42 5.65
CA ASN A 79 5.19 16.17 4.54
C ASN A 79 4.67 15.08 3.56
N ARG A 80 3.38 15.12 3.26
CA ARG A 80 2.76 14.30 2.23
C ARG A 80 3.42 14.55 0.87
N VAL A 81 3.85 13.48 0.23
CA VAL A 81 4.50 13.50 -1.08
C VAL A 81 4.07 12.29 -1.91
N VAL A 82 3.94 12.50 -3.22
CA VAL A 82 3.81 11.40 -4.18
C VAL A 82 5.20 10.82 -4.43
N ILE A 83 5.43 9.57 -4.04
CA ILE A 83 6.73 8.90 -4.25
C ILE A 83 6.76 8.16 -5.59
N PHE A 84 5.62 7.69 -6.09
CA PHE A 84 5.59 7.00 -7.37
C PHE A 84 4.30 7.28 -8.16
N ASN A 85 4.46 7.63 -9.44
CA ASN A 85 3.36 7.72 -10.40
C ASN A 85 3.21 6.36 -11.10
N VAL A 86 2.13 5.64 -10.79
CA VAL A 86 1.89 4.28 -11.28
C VAL A 86 1.70 4.25 -12.81
N SER A 87 1.24 5.34 -13.42
CA SER A 87 1.12 5.43 -14.88
C SER A 87 2.46 5.35 -15.63
N LYS A 88 3.61 5.41 -14.93
CA LYS A 88 4.92 5.13 -15.54
C LYS A 88 5.10 3.67 -15.92
N VAL A 89 4.37 2.75 -15.28
CA VAL A 89 4.37 1.33 -15.60
C VAL A 89 3.35 1.06 -16.70
N VAL A 90 3.77 0.40 -17.78
CA VAL A 90 2.92 0.10 -18.93
C VAL A 90 1.74 -0.79 -18.50
N GLY A 91 0.53 -0.32 -18.80
CA GLY A 91 -0.72 -1.04 -18.51
C GLY A 91 -1.22 -0.91 -17.07
N ALA A 92 -0.41 -0.38 -16.15
CA ALA A 92 -0.76 -0.26 -14.74
C ALA A 92 -1.81 0.84 -14.48
N GLY A 93 -2.43 0.80 -13.30
CA GLY A 93 -3.33 1.86 -12.85
C GLY A 93 -4.26 1.48 -11.71
N TRP A 94 -4.20 0.25 -11.20
CA TRP A 94 -4.99 -0.21 -10.05
C TRP A 94 -4.04 -0.73 -8.95
N PRO A 95 -3.27 0.16 -8.29
CA PRO A 95 -2.37 -0.23 -7.21
C PRO A 95 -3.19 -0.64 -5.97
N ASN A 96 -3.35 -1.94 -5.76
CA ASN A 96 -4.26 -2.48 -4.76
C ASN A 96 -3.56 -2.79 -3.44
N GLY A 97 -2.55 -3.65 -3.50
CA GLY A 97 -1.81 -4.11 -2.35
C GLY A 97 -0.49 -3.35 -2.20
N ILE A 98 -0.09 -3.11 -0.95
CA ILE A 98 1.24 -2.59 -0.62
C ILE A 98 1.76 -3.31 0.63
N ALA A 99 3.03 -3.69 0.59
CA ALA A 99 3.78 -4.30 1.67
C ALA A 99 5.11 -3.57 1.84
N ILE A 100 5.73 -3.78 2.99
CA ILE A 100 7.00 -3.18 3.34
C ILE A 100 8.00 -4.28 3.67
N ASP A 101 9.20 -4.15 3.12
CA ASP A 101 10.37 -4.87 3.60
C ASP A 101 11.14 -3.94 4.53
N HIS A 102 11.16 -4.29 5.82
CA HIS A 102 11.75 -3.45 6.85
C HIS A 102 13.28 -3.45 6.83
N GLU A 103 13.90 -4.49 6.27
CA GLU A 103 15.36 -4.66 6.23
C GLU A 103 15.94 -4.02 4.97
N LEU A 104 15.31 -4.26 3.82
CA LEU A 104 15.73 -3.69 2.54
C LEU A 104 15.27 -2.23 2.36
N VAL A 105 14.36 -1.74 3.22
CA VAL A 105 13.82 -0.37 3.16
C VAL A 105 13.12 -0.13 1.80
N ARG A 106 12.27 -1.09 1.42
CA ARG A 106 11.54 -1.09 0.16
C ARG A 106 10.06 -1.33 0.37
N LEU A 107 9.28 -0.76 -0.53
CA LEU A 107 7.87 -1.08 -0.67
C LEU A 107 7.73 -2.10 -1.79
N TYR A 108 6.83 -3.05 -1.60
CA TYR A 108 6.35 -3.95 -2.64
C TYR A 108 4.89 -3.62 -2.88
N TRP A 109 4.48 -3.52 -4.14
CA TRP A 109 3.11 -3.16 -4.46
C TRP A 109 2.60 -3.98 -5.63
N ILE A 110 1.29 -4.22 -5.60
CA ILE A 110 0.57 -4.99 -6.60
C ILE A 110 -0.24 -4.02 -7.47
N ASP A 111 -0.17 -4.19 -8.79
CA ASP A 111 -1.11 -3.60 -9.72
C ASP A 111 -2.05 -4.66 -10.30
N ALA A 112 -3.36 -4.48 -10.07
CA ALA A 112 -4.38 -5.40 -10.56
C ALA A 112 -4.82 -5.13 -12.01
N LYS A 113 -4.34 -4.06 -12.65
CA LYS A 113 -4.66 -3.75 -14.05
C LYS A 113 -3.64 -4.36 -15.00
N SER A 114 -2.36 -4.37 -14.60
CA SER A 114 -1.27 -4.98 -15.34
C SER A 114 -0.88 -6.38 -14.87
N ASP A 115 -1.56 -6.92 -13.86
CA ASP A 115 -1.29 -8.24 -13.26
C ASP A 115 0.20 -8.38 -12.89
N SER A 116 0.70 -7.41 -12.11
CA SER A 116 2.12 -7.30 -11.82
C SER A 116 2.43 -6.92 -10.38
N ILE A 117 3.62 -7.32 -9.95
CA ILE A 117 4.21 -6.98 -8.65
C ILE A 117 5.47 -6.17 -8.92
N HIS A 118 5.61 -5.08 -8.18
CA HIS A 118 6.69 -4.12 -8.31
C HIS A 118 7.31 -3.81 -6.96
N THR A 119 8.51 -3.26 -6.98
CA THR A 119 9.18 -2.75 -5.79
C THR A 119 9.79 -1.37 -6.02
N ILE A 120 9.76 -0.52 -5.00
CA ILE A 120 10.37 0.82 -5.00
C ILE A 120 11.05 1.09 -3.66
N THR A 121 12.04 1.97 -3.62
CA THR A 121 12.58 2.50 -2.36
C THR A 121 11.58 3.47 -1.71
N PHE A 122 11.77 3.78 -0.42
CA PHE A 122 10.84 4.67 0.32
C PHE A 122 10.77 6.11 -0.22
N ASP A 123 11.71 6.53 -1.04
CA ASP A 123 11.72 7.81 -1.76
C ASP A 123 11.23 7.70 -3.21
N GLY A 124 10.78 6.50 -3.63
CA GLY A 124 10.21 6.25 -4.96
C GLY A 124 11.24 5.98 -6.06
N GLY A 125 12.53 5.88 -5.70
CA GLY A 125 13.60 5.50 -6.61
C GLY A 125 13.63 4.01 -6.92
N ASP A 126 14.52 3.67 -7.87
CA ASP A 126 14.89 2.29 -8.22
C ASP A 126 13.69 1.36 -8.37
N GLU A 127 12.68 1.81 -9.12
CA GLU A 127 11.50 0.98 -9.40
C GLU A 127 11.87 -0.23 -10.24
N ARG A 128 11.37 -1.40 -9.83
CA ARG A 128 11.62 -2.67 -10.50
C ARG A 128 10.34 -3.49 -10.55
N GLU A 129 10.07 -4.06 -11.71
CA GLU A 129 9.13 -5.15 -11.87
C GLU A 129 9.72 -6.44 -11.30
N ILE A 130 8.99 -7.09 -10.41
CA ILE A 130 9.35 -8.38 -9.82
C ILE A 130 8.70 -9.51 -10.62
N LEU A 131 7.44 -9.33 -10.97
CA LEU A 131 6.64 -10.34 -11.67
C LEU A 131 5.56 -9.67 -12.51
N ARG A 132 5.29 -10.20 -13.70
CA ARG A 132 4.18 -9.81 -14.58
C ARG A 132 3.69 -11.03 -15.35
N GLY A 133 2.37 -11.21 -15.43
CA GLY A 133 1.76 -12.19 -16.33
C GLY A 133 0.87 -13.25 -15.66
N TYR A 134 -0.04 -13.76 -16.49
CA TYR A 134 -1.37 -14.29 -16.15
C TYR A 134 -1.42 -15.75 -15.66
N GLU A 135 -0.31 -16.52 -15.62
CA GLU A 135 -0.36 -17.92 -15.16
C GLU A 135 -0.43 -18.06 -13.63
N TYR A 136 -0.08 -17.02 -12.85
CA TYR A 136 -0.07 -17.07 -11.38
C TYR A 136 -0.63 -15.80 -10.68
N LEU A 137 -1.07 -14.81 -11.45
CA LEU A 137 -1.55 -13.50 -10.99
C LEU A 137 -2.76 -13.10 -11.84
N SER A 138 -3.93 -13.60 -11.48
CA SER A 138 -5.15 -13.28 -12.20
C SER A 138 -5.92 -12.12 -11.55
N HIS A 139 -5.87 -11.95 -10.21
CA HIS A 139 -6.42 -10.83 -9.41
C HIS A 139 -5.74 -10.77 -8.02
N PRO A 140 -4.49 -10.28 -7.92
CA PRO A 140 -3.81 -10.15 -6.63
C PRO A 140 -4.44 -9.04 -5.75
N PHE A 141 -4.84 -9.37 -4.52
CA PHE A 141 -5.55 -8.44 -3.61
C PHE A 141 -4.66 -7.91 -2.48
N SER A 142 -3.86 -8.77 -1.86
CA SER A 142 -2.97 -8.41 -0.75
C SER A 142 -1.59 -9.06 -0.93
N ILE A 143 -0.57 -8.40 -0.41
CA ILE A 143 0.83 -8.83 -0.38
C ILE A 143 1.37 -8.60 1.03
N THR A 144 2.25 -9.48 1.49
CA THR A 144 3.04 -9.30 2.71
C THR A 144 4.43 -9.88 2.51
N ILE A 145 5.40 -9.39 3.28
CA ILE A 145 6.77 -9.90 3.32
C ILE A 145 7.01 -10.48 4.71
N ILE A 146 7.46 -11.72 4.79
CA ILE A 146 7.88 -12.38 6.04
C ILE A 146 9.21 -13.07 5.77
N ASP A 147 10.23 -12.80 6.58
CA ASP A 147 11.55 -13.46 6.52
C ASP A 147 12.15 -13.54 5.09
N HIS A 148 12.16 -12.42 4.36
CA HIS A 148 12.62 -12.30 2.96
C HIS A 148 11.78 -13.05 1.91
N GLN A 149 10.63 -13.61 2.30
CA GLN A 149 9.71 -14.26 1.38
C GLN A 149 8.54 -13.34 1.05
N MET A 150 8.23 -13.26 -0.25
CA MET A 150 7.08 -12.51 -0.74
C MET A 150 5.86 -13.43 -0.81
N ILE A 151 4.80 -13.06 -0.11
CA ILE A 151 3.54 -13.79 -0.06
C ILE A 151 2.43 -12.90 -0.64
N TRP A 152 1.67 -13.41 -1.61
CA TRP A 152 0.50 -12.70 -2.13
C TRP A 152 -0.72 -13.62 -2.26
N THR A 153 -1.90 -13.01 -2.21
CA THR A 153 -3.19 -13.68 -2.37
C THR A 153 -3.84 -13.34 -3.71
N ASP A 154 -4.37 -14.35 -4.41
CA ASP A 154 -5.06 -14.21 -5.70
C ASP A 154 -6.54 -14.64 -5.58
N TRP A 155 -7.46 -13.76 -6.00
CA TRP A 155 -8.91 -13.91 -5.74
C TRP A 155 -9.60 -14.97 -6.62
N LYS A 156 -8.97 -15.41 -7.71
CA LYS A 156 -9.56 -16.36 -8.67
C LYS A 156 -9.05 -17.78 -8.49
N THR A 157 -7.83 -17.94 -7.98
CA THR A 157 -7.19 -19.25 -7.75
C THR A 157 -7.32 -19.77 -6.32
N ASN A 158 -7.85 -18.97 -5.39
CA ASN A 158 -7.99 -19.34 -3.97
C ASN A 158 -6.66 -19.83 -3.35
N SER A 159 -5.53 -19.29 -3.83
CA SER A 159 -4.18 -19.81 -3.54
C SER A 159 -3.27 -18.74 -2.95
N ILE A 160 -2.31 -19.21 -2.13
CA ILE A 160 -1.21 -18.41 -1.56
C ILE A 160 0.06 -18.83 -2.29
N TYR A 161 0.79 -17.88 -2.86
CA TYR A 161 2.07 -18.12 -3.51
C TYR A 161 3.20 -17.55 -2.67
N MET A 162 4.36 -18.23 -2.70
CA MET A 162 5.56 -17.89 -1.96
C MET A 162 6.75 -17.95 -2.93
N VAL A 163 7.54 -16.88 -2.99
CA VAL A 163 8.79 -16.84 -3.76
C VAL A 163 9.90 -16.31 -2.85
N GLY A 164 11.07 -16.95 -2.92
CA GLY A 164 12.31 -16.60 -2.22
C GLY A 164 13.52 -16.80 -3.10
#